data_AF-A0A2E5ZAS5-F1
#
_entry.id   AF-A0A2E5ZAS5-F1
#
_cell.length_a   1.000
_cell.length_b   1.000
_cell.length_c   1.000
_cell.angle_alpha   90.00
_cell.angle_beta   90.00
_cell.angle_gamma   90.00
#
_symmetry.space_group_name_H-M   'P 1'
#
loop_
_entity.id
_entity.type
_entity.pdbx_description
1 polymer ?
#
loop_
_entity_poly.entity_id
_entity_poly.type
_entity_poly.pdbx_seq_one_letter_code
_entity_poly.pdbx_strand_id
1 'polypeptide(L)'
;MKKAVQVAKLIAMGEERTILHKCRNCNRTDKRAYNPMGEEQCTHCNAPMDPLEIRYKCVNCGAMTWAEAGSTGKSCHKCGYRIFVKPRKDGMAKVLKAE
;
A
#
# COMPACT_ATOMS: atom_id res chain seq x y z
N MET A 1 -26.71 10.67 -19.48
CA MET A 1 -25.72 9.65 -19.09
C MET A 1 -24.41 10.31 -18.66
N LYS A 2 -24.30 10.85 -17.42
CA LYS A 2 -23.09 11.58 -16.97
C LYS A 2 -22.59 11.19 -15.57
N LYS A 3 -23.19 10.18 -14.93
CA LYS A 3 -22.92 9.82 -13.53
C LYS A 3 -21.80 8.77 -13.31
N ALA A 4 -21.28 8.15 -14.38
CA ALA A 4 -20.30 7.06 -14.24
C ALA A 4 -18.83 7.53 -14.12
N VAL A 5 -18.48 8.70 -14.64
CA VAL A 5 -17.08 9.18 -14.68
C VAL A 5 -16.60 9.65 -13.29
N GLN A 6 -17.50 10.00 -12.39
CA GLN A 6 -17.14 10.65 -11.12
C GLN A 6 -16.75 9.67 -10.01
N VAL A 7 -17.07 8.38 -10.14
CA VAL A 7 -16.74 7.36 -9.12
C VAL A 7 -15.26 6.96 -9.16
N ALA A 8 -14.61 7.06 -10.32
CA ALA A 8 -13.18 6.75 -10.46
C ALA A 8 -12.26 7.78 -9.77
N LYS A 9 -12.73 9.03 -9.59
CA LYS A 9 -11.91 10.11 -8.99
C LYS A 9 -11.85 10.05 -7.46
N LEU A 10 -12.70 9.26 -6.81
CA LEU A 10 -12.76 9.15 -5.35
C LEU A 10 -11.81 8.08 -4.76
N ILE A 11 -11.30 7.17 -5.58
CA ILE A 11 -10.34 6.14 -5.14
C ILE A 11 -8.91 6.72 -5.03
N ALA A 12 -8.67 7.93 -5.57
CA ALA A 12 -7.37 8.59 -5.65
C ALA A 12 -7.12 9.63 -4.54
N MET A 13 -7.76 9.53 -3.37
CA MET A 13 -7.47 10.40 -2.21
C MET A 13 -6.54 9.74 -1.18
N GLY A 14 -5.77 8.73 -1.60
CA GLY A 14 -4.75 8.09 -0.78
C GLY A 14 -3.35 8.47 -1.24
N GLU A 15 -2.88 9.66 -0.83
CA GLU A 15 -1.49 10.16 -0.93
C GLU A 15 -0.78 9.89 -2.28
N GLU A 16 -0.61 10.92 -3.11
CA GLU A 16 0.21 10.95 -4.34
C GLU A 16 1.72 10.71 -4.06
N ARG A 17 2.06 9.63 -3.37
CA ARG A 17 3.44 9.27 -3.05
C ARG A 17 3.92 8.21 -4.02
N THR A 18 5.09 8.43 -4.57
CA THR A 18 5.80 7.40 -5.34
C THR A 18 6.52 6.45 -4.40
N ILE A 19 6.31 5.15 -4.54
CA ILE A 19 7.00 4.10 -3.78
C ILE A 19 7.85 3.23 -4.71
N LEU A 20 8.88 2.61 -4.14
CA LEU A 20 9.75 1.69 -4.86
C LEU A 20 9.10 0.31 -4.99
N HIS A 21 9.12 -0.25 -6.19
CA HIS A 21 8.68 -1.60 -6.48
C HIS A 21 9.86 -2.44 -6.98
N LYS A 22 9.83 -3.76 -6.72
CA LYS A 22 10.83 -4.72 -7.19
C LYS A 22 10.16 -5.82 -8.01
N CYS A 23 10.66 -6.07 -9.21
CA CYS A 23 10.20 -7.17 -10.04
C CYS A 23 10.58 -8.51 -9.43
N ARG A 24 9.62 -9.44 -9.34
CA ARG A 24 9.85 -10.80 -8.83
C ARG A 24 10.74 -11.65 -9.72
N ASN A 25 10.75 -11.38 -11.04
CA ASN A 25 11.46 -12.18 -12.03
C ASN A 25 12.88 -11.65 -12.32
N CYS A 26 12.98 -10.39 -12.76
CA CYS A 26 14.27 -9.81 -13.17
C CYS A 26 14.95 -8.94 -12.11
N ASN A 27 14.40 -8.87 -10.88
CA ASN A 27 14.91 -8.06 -9.77
C ASN A 27 15.09 -6.55 -10.03
N ARG A 28 14.63 -6.03 -11.18
CA ARG A 28 14.65 -4.60 -11.50
C ARG A 28 13.75 -3.82 -10.55
N THR A 29 14.21 -2.64 -10.16
CA THR A 29 13.46 -1.72 -9.29
C THR A 29 12.96 -0.52 -10.08
N ASP A 30 11.73 -0.09 -9.80
CA ASP A 30 11.11 1.07 -10.44
C ASP A 30 10.31 1.88 -9.40
N LYS A 31 10.32 3.22 -9.51
CA LYS A 31 9.49 4.10 -8.68
C LYS A 31 8.15 4.35 -9.36
N ARG A 32 7.05 4.14 -8.65
CA ARG A 32 5.69 4.25 -9.20
C ARG A 32 4.75 4.87 -8.16
N ALA A 33 3.67 5.48 -8.63
CA ALA A 33 2.63 5.97 -7.73
C ALA A 33 2.10 4.82 -6.86
N TYR A 34 1.92 5.08 -5.57
CA TYR A 34 1.33 4.08 -4.68
C TYR A 34 -0.08 3.77 -5.11
N ASN A 35 -0.31 2.50 -5.46
CA ASN A 35 -1.64 1.99 -5.73
C ASN A 35 -1.96 0.90 -4.70
N PRO A 36 -2.84 1.15 -3.71
CA PRO A 36 -3.19 0.13 -2.72
C PRO A 36 -3.89 -1.07 -3.36
N MET A 37 -4.51 -0.90 -4.54
CA MET A 37 -5.25 -1.93 -5.27
C MET A 37 -4.43 -2.61 -6.36
N GLY A 38 -3.42 -1.93 -6.88
CA GLY A 38 -2.74 -2.27 -8.14
C GLY A 38 -1.87 -3.51 -8.08
N GLU A 39 -1.89 -4.26 -9.18
CA GLU A 39 -0.88 -5.25 -9.54
C GLU A 39 0.06 -4.60 -10.55
N GLU A 40 1.16 -4.03 -10.05
CA GLU A 40 2.14 -3.36 -10.91
C GLU A 40 2.95 -4.40 -11.70
N GLN A 41 3.10 -4.17 -13.01
CA GLN A 41 3.86 -5.04 -13.91
C GLN A 41 5.19 -4.41 -14.31
N CYS A 42 6.22 -5.24 -14.37
CA CYS A 42 7.55 -4.83 -14.82
C CYS A 42 7.53 -4.51 -16.32
N THR A 43 8.02 -3.34 -16.71
CA THR A 43 8.08 -2.90 -18.12
C THR A 43 8.99 -3.77 -18.99
N HIS A 44 9.93 -4.50 -18.38
CA HIS A 44 10.91 -5.31 -19.10
C HIS A 44 10.44 -6.74 -19.38
N CYS A 45 9.74 -7.37 -18.43
CA CYS A 45 9.40 -8.80 -18.52
C CYS A 45 7.91 -9.09 -18.24
N ASN A 46 7.09 -8.06 -18.05
CA ASN A 46 5.67 -8.13 -17.71
C ASN A 46 5.34 -8.98 -16.47
N ALA A 47 6.34 -9.36 -15.68
CA ALA A 47 6.16 -10.07 -14.43
C ALA A 47 5.62 -9.13 -13.34
N PRO A 48 4.88 -9.66 -12.34
CA PRO A 48 4.39 -8.87 -11.22
C PRO A 48 5.54 -8.29 -10.39
N MET A 49 5.32 -7.08 -9.86
CA MET A 49 6.24 -6.38 -8.98
C MET A 49 5.68 -6.25 -7.56
N ASP A 50 6.56 -6.36 -6.57
CA ASP A 50 6.23 -6.17 -5.15
C ASP A 50 6.57 -4.76 -4.67
N PRO A 51 5.69 -4.13 -3.87
CA PRO A 51 6.01 -2.86 -3.22
C PRO A 51 7.04 -3.07 -2.11
N LEU A 52 8.14 -2.33 -2.16
CA LEU A 52 9.18 -2.34 -1.13
C LEU A 52 8.88 -1.37 0.01
N GLU A 53 7.93 -0.45 -0.15
CA GLU A 53 7.47 0.43 0.91
C GLU A 53 6.01 0.13 1.26
N ILE A 54 5.72 0.06 2.56
CA ILE A 54 4.42 -0.26 3.10
C ILE A 54 4.00 0.84 4.07
N ARG A 55 2.73 1.26 3.98
CA ARG A 55 2.12 2.16 4.94
C ARG A 55 1.76 1.41 6.23
N TYR A 56 2.02 2.02 7.37
CA TYR A 56 1.72 1.51 8.70
C TYR A 56 0.90 2.53 9.50
N LYS A 57 -0.07 2.06 10.29
CA LYS A 57 -0.81 2.86 11.26
C LYS A 57 -0.28 2.59 12.66
N CYS A 58 0.06 3.64 13.40
CA CYS A 58 0.37 3.52 14.82
C CYS A 58 -0.90 3.13 15.60
N VAL A 59 -0.79 2.11 16.46
CA VAL A 59 -1.92 1.65 17.28
C VAL A 59 -2.31 2.64 18.36
N ASN A 60 -1.35 3.42 18.88
CA ASN A 60 -1.60 4.36 19.98
C ASN A 60 -2.23 5.68 19.49
N CYS A 61 -1.58 6.39 18.56
CA CYS A 61 -2.01 7.73 18.16
C CYS A 61 -2.69 7.79 16.78
N GLY A 62 -2.77 6.66 16.07
CA GLY A 62 -3.37 6.57 14.73
C GLY A 62 -2.56 7.22 13.61
N ALA A 63 -1.39 7.80 13.89
CA ALA A 63 -0.54 8.40 12.87
C ALA A 63 -0.08 7.36 11.83
N MET A 64 -0.08 7.75 10.57
CA MET A 64 0.36 6.93 9.45
C MET A 64 1.84 7.18 9.19
N THR A 65 2.60 6.12 8.92
CA THR A 65 4.01 6.22 8.53
C THR A 65 4.33 5.24 7.42
N TRP A 66 5.25 5.62 6.53
CA TRP A 66 5.77 4.76 5.47
C TRP A 66 7.06 4.11 5.95
N ALA A 67 7.18 2.80 5.75
CA ALA A 67 8.39 2.08 6.10
C ALA A 67 8.68 0.97 5.10
N GLU A 68 9.95 0.60 4.98
CA GLU A 68 10.38 -0.50 4.14
C GLU A 68 9.72 -1.82 4.58
N ALA A 69 9.29 -2.61 3.60
CA ALA A 69 8.72 -3.93 3.80
C ALA A 69 9.74 -4.84 4.51
N GLY A 70 9.35 -5.41 5.65
CA GLY A 70 10.23 -6.29 6.42
C GLY A 70 11.14 -5.61 7.45
N SER A 71 11.19 -4.27 7.51
CA SER A 71 11.95 -3.59 8.58
C SER A 71 11.38 -3.87 9.97
N THR A 72 12.22 -4.14 10.96
CA THR A 72 11.80 -4.39 12.36
C THR A 72 12.15 -3.19 13.25
N GLY A 73 11.57 -3.13 14.46
CA GLY A 73 12.04 -2.20 15.51
C GLY A 73 11.76 -0.70 15.30
N LYS A 74 10.83 -0.34 14.42
CA LYS A 74 10.42 1.05 14.21
C LYS A 74 9.63 1.62 15.42
N SER A 75 9.57 2.95 15.54
CA SER A 75 8.81 3.68 16.56
C SER A 75 8.01 4.82 15.92
N CYS A 76 6.80 5.11 16.41
CA CYS A 76 5.97 6.15 15.85
C CYS A 76 6.62 7.52 16.07
N HIS A 77 6.87 8.27 14.99
CA HIS A 77 7.49 9.60 15.10
C HIS A 77 6.62 10.61 15.90
N LYS A 78 5.29 10.41 15.95
CA LYS A 78 4.39 11.33 16.65
C LYS A 78 4.31 11.06 18.17
N CYS A 79 4.38 9.81 18.61
CA CYS A 79 4.15 9.45 20.02
C CYS A 79 5.17 8.46 20.63
N GLY A 80 6.20 8.07 19.87
CA GLY A 80 7.25 7.13 20.32
C GLY A 80 6.84 5.65 20.39
N TYR A 81 5.57 5.30 20.20
CA TYR A 81 5.07 3.93 20.39
C TYR A 81 5.51 2.96 19.28
N ARG A 82 5.87 1.72 19.64
CA ARG A 82 6.50 0.73 18.71
C ARG A 82 5.53 -0.19 17.97
N ILE A 83 4.24 -0.19 18.33
CA ILE A 83 3.27 -1.10 17.73
C ILE A 83 2.66 -0.46 16.47
N PHE A 84 2.86 -1.13 15.33
CA PHE A 84 2.32 -0.72 14.04
C PHE A 84 1.48 -1.83 13.41
N VAL A 85 0.38 -1.42 12.80
CA VAL A 85 -0.48 -2.31 12.02
C VAL A 85 -0.39 -1.90 10.56
N LYS A 86 -0.04 -2.85 9.68
CA LYS A 86 -0.20 -2.67 8.24
C LYS A 86 -1.70 -2.56 7.95
N PRO A 87 -2.21 -1.42 7.43
CA PRO A 87 -3.60 -1.33 6.99
C PRO A 87 -3.85 -2.47 6.00
N ARG A 88 -4.89 -3.26 6.27
CA ARG A 88 -5.28 -4.29 5.30
C ARG A 88 -5.69 -3.58 4.03
N LYS A 89 -5.36 -4.18 2.87
CA LYS A 89 -5.93 -3.77 1.59
C LYS A 89 -7.45 -3.71 1.80
N ASP A 90 -8.11 -2.61 1.39
CA ASP A 90 -9.57 -2.55 1.29
C ASP A 90 -10.02 -3.51 0.18
N GLY A 91 -9.86 -4.80 0.44
CA GLY A 91 -10.03 -5.89 -0.50
C GLY A 91 -11.00 -6.87 0.12
N MET A 92 -12.26 -6.74 -0.32
CA MET A 92 -13.41 -7.60 -0.08
C MET A 92 -13.54 -8.07 1.36
N ALA A 93 -14.54 -7.52 2.07
CA ALA A 93 -15.04 -8.17 3.27
C ALA A 93 -15.24 -9.65 2.95
N LYS A 94 -14.39 -10.52 3.51
CA LYS A 94 -14.74 -11.93 3.60
C LYS A 94 -15.99 -11.92 4.45
N VAL A 95 -17.15 -12.04 3.80
CA VAL A 95 -18.38 -12.39 4.48
C VAL A 95 -18.07 -13.73 5.12
N LEU A 96 -17.71 -13.68 6.41
CA LEU A 96 -17.68 -14.86 7.25
C LEU A 96 -19.13 -15.35 7.21
N LYS A 97 -19.39 -16.41 6.46
CA LYS A 97 -20.62 -17.17 6.65
C LYS A 97 -20.57 -17.65 8.10
N ALA A 98 -21.38 -17.02 8.94
CA ALA A 98 -21.78 -17.63 10.19
C ALA A 98 -22.63 -18.85 9.80
N GLU A 99 -22.13 -20.03 10.14
CA GLU A 99 -22.98 -21.22 10.32
C GLU A 99 -23.78 -21.09 11.61
#